data_AF-A0A7K2JZ95-F1
#
_entry.id   AF-A0A7K2JZ95-F1
#
_cell.length_a   1.000
_cell.length_b   1.000
_cell.length_c   1.000
_cell.angle_alpha   90.00
_cell.angle_beta   90.00
_cell.angle_gamma   90.00
#
_symmetry.space_group_name_H-M   'P 1'
#
loop_
_entity.id
_entity.type
_entity.pdbx_description
1 polymer ?
#
loop_
_entity_poly.entity_id
_entity_poly.type
_entity_poly.pdbx_seq_one_letter_code
_entity_poly.pdbx_strand_id
1 'polypeptide(L)'
;MPLLTRITGPRDLDRLSLEELGRLAEEIRTFLVDAVSKTGGHLGPNLGVVELTLALHRVFDSPKDKVLWDTGHQSYVHKLLTGRQDFSKLKMKGGLSGYPSQAESAHDVIENSHAST
;
A
#
# COMPACT_ATOMS: atom_id res chain seq x y z
N MET A 1 9.21 -16.69 9.15
CA MET A 1 8.86 -15.27 9.37
C MET A 1 7.99 -14.83 8.20
N PRO A 2 6.93 -14.04 8.45
CA PRO A 2 6.09 -13.48 7.38
C PRO A 2 6.93 -12.72 6.36
N LEU A 3 6.55 -12.79 5.09
CA LEU A 3 7.19 -12.03 4.01
C LEU A 3 6.91 -10.53 4.17
N LEU A 4 5.68 -10.16 4.54
CA LEU A 4 5.26 -8.77 4.67
C LEU A 4 6.14 -7.97 5.64
N THR A 5 6.53 -8.56 6.77
CA THR A 5 7.38 -7.89 7.77
C THR A 5 8.81 -7.63 7.27
N ARG A 6 9.19 -8.14 6.11
CA ARG A 6 10.49 -7.91 5.46
C ARG A 6 10.42 -6.84 4.37
N ILE A 7 9.22 -6.38 4.01
CA ILE A 7 9.03 -5.36 2.97
C ILE A 7 9.14 -3.98 3.61
N THR A 8 10.29 -3.36 3.44
CA THR A 8 10.57 -1.99 3.90
C THR A 8 10.46 -0.96 2.77
N GLY A 9 10.51 -1.42 1.51
CA GLY A 9 10.24 -0.61 0.33
C GLY A 9 10.04 -1.43 -0.95
N PRO A 10 9.77 -0.78 -2.10
CA PRO A 10 9.38 -1.48 -3.33
C PRO A 10 10.42 -2.47 -3.83
N ARG A 11 11.71 -2.13 -3.71
CA ARG A 11 12.81 -2.95 -4.23
C ARG A 11 13.03 -4.26 -3.45
N ASP A 12 12.43 -4.40 -2.27
CA ASP A 12 12.43 -5.70 -1.56
C ASP A 12 11.64 -6.77 -2.36
N LEU A 13 10.70 -6.35 -3.23
CA LEU A 13 9.93 -7.24 -4.09
C LEU A 13 10.78 -7.91 -5.18
N ASP A 14 11.90 -7.31 -5.59
CA ASP A 14 12.75 -7.83 -6.67
C ASP A 14 13.37 -9.19 -6.31
N ARG A 15 13.54 -9.43 -5.01
CA ARG A 15 14.14 -10.65 -4.45
C ARG A 15 13.17 -11.81 -4.32
N LEU A 16 11.86 -11.55 -4.50
CA LEU A 16 10.83 -12.56 -4.33
C LEU A 16 10.61 -13.32 -5.64
N SER A 17 10.44 -14.63 -5.55
CA SER A 17 9.89 -15.45 -6.62
C SER A 17 8.41 -15.13 -6.87
N LEU A 18 7.85 -15.63 -7.98
CA LEU A 18 6.41 -15.49 -8.25
C LEU A 18 5.55 -16.20 -7.20
N GLU A 19 6.00 -17.34 -6.69
CA GLU A 19 5.31 -18.06 -5.61
C GLU A 19 5.32 -17.25 -4.31
N GLU A 20 6.46 -16.65 -3.95
CA GLU A 20 6.56 -15.77 -2.79
C GLU A 20 5.72 -14.50 -2.95
N LEU A 21 5.59 -13.94 -4.15
CA LEU A 21 4.66 -12.84 -4.40
C LEU A 21 3.20 -13.25 -4.15
N GLY A 22 2.80 -14.45 -4.57
CA GLY A 22 1.47 -14.99 -4.28
C GLY A 22 1.23 -15.12 -2.76
N ARG A 23 2.23 -15.60 -2.03
CA ARG A 23 2.18 -15.67 -0.56
C ARG A 23 2.12 -14.29 0.09
N LEU A 24 2.91 -13.33 -0.40
CA LEU A 24 2.90 -11.96 0.09
C LEU A 24 1.52 -11.30 -0.14
N ALA A 25 0.88 -11.57 -1.27
CA ALA A 25 -0.47 -11.07 -1.54
C ALA A 25 -1.48 -11.55 -0.49
N GLU A 26 -1.46 -12.84 -0.13
CA GLU A 26 -2.32 -13.39 0.92
C GLU A 26 -2.00 -12.82 2.31
N GLU A 27 -0.72 -12.61 2.63
CA GLU A 27 -0.32 -11.94 3.87
C GLU A 27 -0.83 -10.49 3.93
N ILE A 28 -0.75 -9.75 2.82
CA ILE A 28 -1.29 -8.38 2.70
C ILE A 28 -2.81 -8.38 2.89
N ARG A 29 -3.55 -9.29 2.26
CA ARG A 29 -5.01 -9.40 2.46
C ARG A 29 -5.36 -9.64 3.92
N THR A 30 -4.67 -10.60 4.54
CA THR A 30 -4.87 -10.94 5.97
C THR A 30 -4.60 -9.72 6.85
N PHE A 31 -3.48 -9.04 6.61
CA PHE A 31 -3.13 -7.82 7.33
C PHE A 31 -4.19 -6.72 7.17
N LEU A 32 -4.65 -6.46 5.94
CA LEU A 32 -5.64 -5.42 5.66
C LEU A 32 -6.97 -5.72 6.35
N VAL A 33 -7.45 -6.97 6.32
CA VAL A 33 -8.68 -7.36 7.01
C VAL A 33 -8.55 -7.12 8.52
N ASP A 34 -7.45 -7.55 9.14
CA ASP A 34 -7.23 -7.37 10.57
C ASP A 34 -7.08 -5.89 10.98
N ALA A 35 -6.24 -5.13 10.27
CA ALA A 35 -5.94 -3.74 10.62
C ALA A 35 -7.12 -2.80 10.35
N VAL A 36 -7.78 -2.95 9.19
CA VAL A 36 -8.88 -2.08 8.77
C VAL A 36 -10.18 -2.42 9.49
N SER A 37 -10.40 -3.66 9.94
CA SER A 37 -11.57 -3.98 10.79
C SER A 37 -11.54 -3.29 12.15
N LYS A 38 -10.35 -2.98 12.68
CA LYS A 38 -10.15 -2.28 13.97
C LYS A 38 -10.28 -0.76 13.85
N THR A 39 -9.80 -0.19 12.74
CA THR A 39 -9.70 1.27 12.55
C THR A 39 -10.76 1.85 11.63
N GLY A 40 -11.44 1.01 10.85
CA GLY A 40 -12.28 1.43 9.74
C GLY A 40 -11.48 1.91 8.52
N GLY A 41 -12.17 2.25 7.44
CA GLY A 41 -11.56 2.71 6.18
C GLY A 41 -11.91 1.85 4.98
N HIS A 42 -11.13 2.00 3.92
CA HIS A 42 -11.48 1.52 2.57
C HIS A 42 -10.99 0.09 2.32
N LEU A 43 -11.61 -0.92 2.95
CA LEU A 43 -11.15 -2.31 2.80
C LEU A 43 -11.32 -2.87 1.38
N GLY A 44 -12.55 -2.83 0.84
CA GLY A 44 -12.89 -3.47 -0.43
C GLY A 44 -12.01 -3.05 -1.62
N PRO A 45 -11.83 -1.74 -1.89
CA PRO A 45 -10.98 -1.27 -2.96
C PRO A 45 -9.51 -1.74 -2.85
N ASN A 46 -8.99 -1.83 -1.62
CA ASN A 46 -7.61 -2.27 -1.39
C ASN A 46 -7.42 -3.77 -1.60
N LEU A 47 -8.41 -4.60 -1.23
CA LEU A 47 -8.37 -6.03 -1.52
C LEU A 47 -8.36 -6.31 -3.04
N GLY A 48 -9.01 -5.44 -3.83
CA GLY A 48 -9.10 -5.58 -5.29
C GLY A 48 -7.84 -5.19 -6.07
N VAL A 49 -6.86 -4.54 -5.44
CA VAL A 49 -5.65 -4.03 -6.13
C VAL A 49 -4.34 -4.60 -5.58
N VAL A 50 -4.37 -5.66 -4.77
CA VAL A 50 -3.15 -6.22 -4.15
C VAL A 50 -2.11 -6.62 -5.20
N GLU A 51 -2.46 -7.48 -6.13
CA GLU A 51 -1.56 -7.96 -7.19
C GLU A 51 -1.16 -6.84 -8.14
N LEU A 52 -2.09 -5.96 -8.48
CA LEU A 52 -1.80 -4.79 -9.32
C LEU A 52 -0.72 -3.93 -8.66
N THR A 53 -0.85 -3.65 -7.37
CA THR A 53 0.10 -2.81 -6.65
C THR A 53 1.47 -3.47 -6.50
N LEU A 54 1.51 -4.79 -6.27
CA LEU A 54 2.74 -5.57 -6.29
C LEU A 54 3.43 -5.51 -7.65
N ALA A 55 2.67 -5.71 -8.75
CA ALA A 55 3.19 -5.66 -10.10
C ALA A 55 3.73 -4.28 -10.46
N LEU A 56 2.97 -3.21 -10.16
CA LEU A 56 3.41 -1.83 -10.37
C LEU A 56 4.73 -1.55 -9.64
N HIS A 57 4.82 -1.90 -8.36
CA HIS A 57 6.02 -1.64 -7.56
C HIS A 57 7.20 -2.56 -7.86
N ARG A 58 6.99 -3.68 -8.55
CA ARG A 58 8.09 -4.52 -9.04
C ARG A 58 8.62 -4.01 -10.38
N VAL A 59 7.72 -3.59 -11.28
CA VAL A 59 8.08 -3.15 -12.64
C VAL A 59 8.61 -1.71 -12.67
N PHE A 60 7.97 -0.79 -11.95
CA PHE A 60 8.33 0.63 -11.93
C PHE A 60 9.22 0.98 -10.72
N ASP A 61 10.16 1.89 -10.94
CA ASP A 61 11.12 2.34 -9.92
C ASP A 61 10.56 3.53 -9.13
N SER A 62 9.53 3.31 -8.32
CA SER A 62 9.00 4.36 -7.44
C SER A 62 10.01 4.69 -6.33
N PRO A 63 10.30 5.98 -6.02
CA PRO A 63 9.55 7.18 -6.42
C PRO A 63 10.12 7.92 -7.65
N LYS A 64 11.14 7.38 -8.33
CA LYS A 64 11.67 7.94 -9.57
C LYS A 64 10.59 7.92 -10.66
N ASP A 65 9.98 6.76 -10.87
CA ASP A 65 8.77 6.61 -11.67
C ASP A 65 7.55 6.99 -10.83
N LYS A 66 6.65 7.78 -11.41
CA LYS A 66 5.47 8.29 -10.72
C LYS A 66 4.31 7.31 -10.87
N VAL A 67 3.88 6.74 -9.75
CA VAL A 67 2.68 5.91 -9.65
C VAL A 67 1.57 6.75 -9.03
N LEU A 68 0.51 6.98 -9.79
CA LEU A 68 -0.60 7.85 -9.40
C LEU A 68 -1.84 7.01 -9.09
N TRP A 69 -2.49 7.30 -7.96
CA TRP A 69 -3.74 6.66 -7.54
C TRP A 69 -4.88 7.67 -7.57
N ASP A 70 -5.74 7.61 -8.58
CA ASP A 70 -6.94 8.46 -8.65
C ASP A 70 -7.89 8.17 -7.47
N THR A 71 -8.47 9.20 -6.88
CA THR A 71 -9.20 9.18 -5.59
C THR A 71 -8.37 8.71 -4.39
N GLY A 72 -7.34 7.88 -4.56
CA GLY A 72 -6.37 7.50 -3.54
C GLY A 72 -6.84 6.48 -2.49
N HIS A 73 -8.14 6.22 -2.35
CA HIS A 73 -8.68 5.32 -1.32
C HIS A 73 -8.23 3.85 -1.42
N GLN A 74 -7.73 3.43 -2.58
CA GLN A 74 -7.19 2.10 -2.89
C GLN A 74 -5.66 2.01 -2.73
N SER A 75 -5.05 2.92 -1.96
CA SER A 75 -3.58 3.04 -1.82
C SER A 75 -2.98 2.38 -0.57
N TYR A 76 -3.73 1.63 0.23
CA TYR A 76 -3.20 1.01 1.46
C TYR A 76 -2.12 -0.04 1.15
N VAL A 77 -2.30 -0.83 0.09
CA VAL A 77 -1.26 -1.75 -0.38
C VAL A 77 -0.02 -0.98 -0.83
N HIS A 78 -0.22 0.15 -1.52
CA HIS A 78 0.88 1.03 -1.92
C HIS A 78 1.64 1.55 -0.68
N LYS A 79 0.94 1.98 0.38
CA LYS A 79 1.55 2.43 1.64
C LYS A 79 2.36 1.30 2.32
N LEU A 80 1.82 0.08 2.37
CA LEU A 80 2.51 -1.09 2.91
C LEU A 80 3.84 -1.37 2.18
N LEU A 81 3.80 -1.39 0.85
CA LEU A 81 4.96 -1.68 0.00
C LEU A 81 5.98 -0.54 -0.06
N THR A 82 5.68 0.62 0.53
CA THR A 82 6.54 1.80 0.60
C THR A 82 6.86 2.17 2.04
N GLY A 83 6.98 1.15 2.90
CA GLY A 83 7.56 1.27 4.25
C GLY A 83 6.60 1.68 5.36
N ARG A 84 5.29 1.80 5.10
CA ARG A 84 4.32 2.33 6.06
C ARG A 84 3.34 1.25 6.50
N GLN A 85 3.79 0.37 7.41
CA GLN A 85 2.99 -0.77 7.89
C GLN A 85 2.22 -0.53 9.20
N ASP A 86 2.45 0.59 9.90
CA ASP A 86 1.69 0.88 11.12
C ASP A 86 0.32 1.48 10.79
N PHE A 87 -0.70 0.62 10.82
CA PHE A 87 -2.09 0.98 10.59
C PHE A 87 -2.86 1.23 11.90
N SER A 88 -2.19 1.22 13.06
CA SER A 88 -2.85 1.35 14.37
C SER A 88 -3.66 2.64 14.54
N LYS A 89 -3.27 3.70 13.81
CA LYS A 89 -3.94 5.01 13.80
C LYS A 89 -4.40 5.44 12.39
N LEU A 90 -4.73 4.47 11.53
CA LEU A 90 -5.23 4.76 10.18
C LEU A 90 -6.45 5.69 10.23
N LYS A 91 -6.44 6.76 9.42
CA LYS A 91 -7.44 7.84 9.34
C LYS A 91 -7.66 8.61 10.64
N MET A 92 -6.81 8.44 11.64
CA MET A 92 -6.88 9.19 12.90
C MET A 92 -5.90 10.36 12.88
N LYS A 93 -6.18 11.40 13.68
CA LYS A 93 -5.30 12.55 13.83
C LYS A 93 -3.91 12.10 14.28
N GLY A 94 -2.88 12.50 13.53
CA GLY A 94 -1.49 12.14 13.79
C GLY A 94 -1.14 10.68 13.49
N GLY A 95 -2.00 9.97 12.76
CA GLY A 95 -1.73 8.65 12.20
C GLY A 95 -1.70 8.68 10.66
N LEU A 96 -1.70 7.49 10.07
CA LEU A 96 -1.62 7.31 8.63
C LEU A 96 -2.90 7.79 7.93
N SER A 97 -2.77 8.56 6.85
CA SER A 97 -3.86 9.05 6.02
C SER A 97 -4.56 7.90 5.31
N GLY A 98 -5.87 8.06 5.10
CA GLY A 98 -6.67 7.16 4.25
C GLY A 98 -6.41 7.31 2.75
N TYR A 99 -5.56 8.26 2.37
CA TYR A 99 -5.25 8.66 1.00
C TYR A 99 -3.74 8.88 0.86
N PRO A 100 -3.19 8.91 -0.36
CA PRO A 100 -1.80 9.32 -0.55
C PRO A 100 -1.56 10.72 0.03
N SER A 101 -0.41 10.91 0.66
CA SER A 101 0.03 12.14 1.30
C SER A 101 1.54 12.30 1.10
N GLN A 102 1.96 13.35 0.40
CA GLN A 102 3.35 13.76 0.21
C GLN A 102 4.04 14.01 1.55
N ALA A 103 3.31 14.49 2.55
CA ALA A 103 3.83 14.65 3.91
C ALA A 103 4.19 13.31 4.57
N GLU A 104 3.61 12.19 4.12
CA GLU A 104 3.90 10.85 4.63
C GLU A 104 4.96 10.10 3.84
N SER A 105 5.14 10.41 2.55
CA SER A 105 6.02 9.65 1.67
C SER A 105 6.31 10.32 0.34
N ALA A 106 7.53 10.18 -0.15
CA ALA A 106 7.93 10.56 -1.50
C ALA A 106 7.27 9.73 -2.61
N HIS A 107 6.64 8.59 -2.27
CA HIS A 107 5.91 7.74 -3.22
C HIS A 107 4.48 8.24 -3.49
N ASP A 108 3.96 9.13 -2.65
CA ASP A 108 2.62 9.65 -2.75
C ASP A 108 2.66 10.98 -3.51
N VAL A 109 2.25 10.99 -4.78
CA VAL A 109 2.43 12.16 -5.66
C VAL A 109 1.20 13.08 -5.67
N ILE A 110 0.00 12.51 -5.68
CA ILE A 110 -1.27 13.26 -5.76
C ILE A 110 -2.06 13.01 -4.47
N GLU A 111 -2.45 14.09 -3.79
CA GLU A 111 -3.16 14.06 -2.50
C GLU A 111 -4.67 14.32 -2.67
N ASN A 112 -5.32 13.63 -3.61
CA ASN A 112 -6.72 13.89 -3.93
C ASN A 112 -7.64 12.84 -3.32
N SER A 113 -8.71 13.31 -2.68
CA SER A 113 -9.84 12.47 -2.23
C SER A 113 -11.03 12.49 -3.18
N HIS A 114 -11.00 13.38 -4.19
CA HIS A 114 -12.01 13.48 -5.24
C HIS A 114 -11.53 12.68 -6.47
N ALA A 115 -12.47 12.09 -7.19
CA ALA A 115 -12.18 11.32 -8.39
C ALA A 115 -11.92 12.22 -9.60
N SER A 116 -11.20 11.67 -10.59
CA SER A 116 -11.02 12.22 -11.95
C SER A 116 -10.16 13.49 -12.04
N THR A 117 -9.09 13.54 -11.26
CA THR A 117 -8.14 14.67 -11.22
C THR A 117 -6.91 14.49 -12.10
#